data_AF-A0A7V2AJQ4-F1
#
_entry.id   AF-A0A7V2AJQ4-F1
#
_cell.length_a   1.000
_cell.length_b   1.000
_cell.length_c   1.000
_cell.angle_alpha   90.00
_cell.angle_beta   90.00
_cell.angle_gamma   90.00
#
_symmetry.space_group_name_H-M   'P 1'
#
loop_
_entity.id
_entity.type
_entity.pdbx_description
1 polymer ?
#
loop_
_entity_poly.entity_id
_entity_poly.type
_entity_poly.pdbx_seq_one_letter_code
_entity_poly.pdbx_strand_id
1 'polypeptide(L)'
;MDPNQVRQKLGLDTGKKTVFIFAHIFWDATFFWGTDLFENYETWLCDILRVAARSDHMNWVVKVHPANVVKNKRDGLGSEHGEIEAIHKTLGDIPDHIKILAPESDISTLSLFPLMDYCLTVRGTIGIEAASRGIRVLTAGTGRYDGLGFTTDFDSKETFLETISHLQDLPEMTASETELAQRYAYGVFKVRSIPISSVGFEFRRDSTAQLETWIDVENQEQLMQSKDVALIGDWITSAEEDCCRWDIDN
;
A
#
# COMPACT_ATOMS: atom_id res chain seq x y z
N MET A 1 -0.26 -18.80 -0.93
CA MET A 1 0.19 -19.57 0.25
C MET A 1 -0.96 -19.56 1.25
N ASP A 2 -1.18 -20.65 1.98
CA ASP A 2 -2.25 -20.72 2.99
C ASP A 2 -1.94 -19.78 4.17
N PRO A 3 -2.93 -19.10 4.79
CA PRO A 3 -2.66 -18.18 5.90
C PRO A 3 -1.91 -18.82 7.07
N ASN A 4 -2.14 -20.10 7.40
CA ASN A 4 -1.43 -20.75 8.50
C ASN A 4 0.05 -20.98 8.16
N GLN A 5 0.35 -21.31 6.90
CA GLN A 5 1.73 -21.43 6.42
C GLN A 5 2.47 -20.10 6.52
N VAL A 6 1.82 -19.00 6.11
CA VAL A 6 2.39 -17.66 6.20
C VAL A 6 2.62 -17.28 7.67
N ARG A 7 1.64 -17.54 8.54
CA ARG A 7 1.74 -17.30 9.99
C ARG A 7 2.94 -18.05 10.60
N GLN A 8 3.09 -19.33 10.27
CA GLN A 8 4.21 -20.14 10.75
C GLN A 8 5.54 -19.63 10.22
N LYS A 9 5.63 -19.28 8.94
CA LYS A 9 6.84 -18.75 8.31
C LYS A 9 7.30 -17.42 8.94
N LEU A 10 6.34 -16.59 9.34
CA LEU A 10 6.59 -15.34 10.05
C LEU A 10 6.79 -15.53 11.56
N GLY A 11 6.46 -16.70 12.11
CA GLY A 11 6.55 -16.96 13.56
C GLY A 11 5.62 -16.07 14.38
N LEU A 12 4.39 -15.84 13.90
CA LEU A 12 3.42 -15.00 14.60
C LEU A 12 2.68 -15.79 15.69
N ASP A 13 2.49 -15.17 16.85
CA ASP A 13 1.72 -15.73 17.96
C ASP A 13 0.23 -15.70 17.63
N THR A 14 -0.46 -16.84 17.74
CA THR A 14 -1.91 -16.95 17.48
C THR A 14 -2.77 -16.29 18.54
N GLY A 15 -2.25 -16.07 19.75
CA GLY A 15 -2.96 -15.40 20.84
C GLY A 15 -2.92 -13.87 20.77
N LYS A 16 -2.15 -13.30 19.83
CA LYS A 16 -1.94 -11.86 19.70
C LYS A 16 -2.55 -11.34 18.39
N LYS A 17 -3.13 -10.14 18.47
CA LYS A 17 -3.47 -9.36 17.27
C LYS A 17 -2.19 -9.00 16.51
N THR A 18 -2.30 -8.81 15.20
CA THR A 18 -1.19 -8.59 14.28
C THR A 18 -1.32 -7.25 13.56
N VAL A 19 -0.29 -6.43 13.70
CA VAL A 19 -0.15 -5.14 13.04
C VAL A 19 0.81 -5.29 11.87
N PHE A 20 0.39 -4.85 10.68
CA PHE A 20 1.28 -4.73 9.53
C PHE A 20 1.64 -3.27 9.29
N ILE A 21 2.93 -2.97 9.26
CA ILE A 21 3.48 -1.67 8.86
C ILE A 21 3.94 -1.81 7.41
N PHE A 22 3.28 -1.10 6.50
CA PHE A 22 3.69 -1.04 5.11
C PHE A 22 4.67 0.12 4.93
N ALA A 23 5.97 -0.20 5.00
CA ALA A 23 7.03 0.79 4.86
C ALA A 23 6.99 1.42 3.46
N HIS A 24 6.85 2.74 3.44
CA HIS A 24 6.99 3.54 2.23
C HIS A 24 8.44 3.66 1.83
N ILE A 25 8.68 3.85 0.53
CA ILE A 25 10.03 4.08 0.03
C ILE A 25 10.45 5.49 0.44
N PHE A 26 11.60 5.64 1.11
CA PHE A 26 11.97 6.92 1.72
C PHE A 26 12.09 8.10 0.74
N TRP A 27 12.41 7.84 -0.53
CA TRP A 27 12.50 8.85 -1.59
C TRP A 27 11.25 8.95 -2.46
N ASP A 28 10.12 8.37 -2.04
CA ASP A 28 8.88 8.44 -2.81
C ASP A 28 8.34 9.89 -2.85
N ALA A 29 8.20 10.42 -4.06
CA ALA A 29 7.73 11.78 -4.31
C ALA A 29 6.27 12.02 -3.89
N THR A 30 5.49 10.96 -3.64
CA THR A 30 4.13 11.08 -3.11
C THR A 30 4.08 11.65 -1.69
N PHE A 31 5.21 11.71 -1.00
CA PHE A 31 5.33 12.39 0.29
C PHE A 31 4.99 13.89 0.21
N PHE A 32 5.13 14.55 -0.95
CA PHE A 32 4.81 15.98 -1.07
C PHE A 32 3.34 16.29 -1.35
N TRP A 33 2.48 15.26 -1.41
CA TRP A 33 1.08 15.41 -1.75
C TRP A 33 0.18 15.25 -0.53
N GLY A 34 -0.45 16.34 -0.11
CA GLY A 34 -1.32 16.39 1.06
C GLY A 34 -0.60 16.91 2.30
N THR A 35 -1.14 16.59 3.47
CA THR A 35 -0.58 16.93 4.78
C THR A 35 -0.05 15.65 5.42
N ASP A 36 1.19 15.67 5.89
CA ASP A 36 1.80 14.54 6.60
C ASP A 36 2.03 14.88 8.08
N LEU A 37 1.84 13.90 8.95
CA LEU A 37 2.05 14.05 10.39
C LEU A 37 3.54 14.04 10.77
N PHE A 38 4.38 13.51 9.89
CA PHE A 38 5.80 13.31 10.10
C PHE A 38 6.57 14.10 9.06
N GLU A 39 7.84 14.41 9.34
CA GLU A 39 8.71 15.15 8.41
C GLU A 39 9.10 14.34 7.17
N ASN A 40 9.16 13.01 7.30
CA ASN A 40 9.49 12.07 6.23
C ASN A 40 9.09 10.64 6.61
N TYR A 41 9.14 9.72 5.64
CA TYR A 41 8.82 8.30 5.86
C TYR A 41 9.77 7.57 6.80
N GLU A 42 11.04 7.99 6.90
CA GLU A 42 12.01 7.40 7.82
C GLU A 42 11.61 7.69 9.28
N THR A 43 11.29 8.95 9.58
CA THR A 43 10.83 9.39 10.90
C THR A 43 9.54 8.68 11.29
N TRP A 44 8.58 8.58 10.36
CA TRP A 44 7.34 7.83 10.56
C TRP A 44 7.61 6.37 10.94
N LEU A 45 8.43 5.67 10.17
CA LEU A 45 8.75 4.27 10.44
C LEU A 45 9.45 4.11 11.80
N CYS A 46 10.47 4.92 12.05
CA CYS A 46 11.28 4.83 13.26
C CYS A 46 10.46 5.12 14.53
N ASP A 47 9.55 6.09 14.51
CA ASP A 47 8.71 6.40 15.66
C ASP A 47 7.71 5.29 15.97
N ILE A 48 7.09 4.69 14.94
CA ILE A 48 6.21 3.52 15.13
C ILE A 48 7.00 2.35 15.72
N LEU A 49 8.20 2.08 15.21
CA LEU A 49 9.05 1.00 15.73
C LEU A 49 9.41 1.21 17.21
N ARG A 50 9.68 2.45 17.62
CA ARG A 50 9.92 2.78 19.03
C ARG A 50 8.70 2.54 19.91
N VAL A 51 7.48 2.72 19.39
CA VAL A 51 6.25 2.39 20.11
C VAL A 51 6.06 0.87 20.16
N ALA A 52 6.19 0.19 19.01
CA ALA A 52 6.06 -1.27 18.90
C ALA A 52 7.03 -2.03 19.81
N ALA A 53 8.26 -1.52 19.99
CA ALA A 53 9.27 -2.14 20.84
C ALA A 53 8.94 -2.09 22.35
N ARG A 54 8.04 -1.20 22.79
CA ARG A 54 7.72 -1.00 24.21
C ARG A 54 6.73 -2.02 24.79
N SER A 55 5.98 -2.72 23.93
CA SER A 55 4.98 -3.70 24.35
C SER A 55 4.99 -4.90 23.43
N ASP A 56 4.97 -6.10 24.02
CA ASP A 56 4.96 -7.37 23.32
C ASP A 56 3.56 -7.97 23.14
N HIS A 57 2.50 -7.22 23.47
CA HIS A 57 1.11 -7.71 23.45
C HIS A 57 0.55 -7.96 22.04
N MET A 58 1.26 -7.51 21.00
CA MET A 58 0.87 -7.65 19.61
C MET A 58 2.01 -8.25 18.79
N ASN A 59 1.67 -8.93 17.70
CA ASN A 59 2.63 -9.21 16.64
C ASN A 59 2.78 -7.96 15.76
N TRP A 60 4.01 -7.60 15.41
CA TRP A 60 4.29 -6.53 14.47
C TRP A 60 5.04 -7.09 13.27
N VAL A 61 4.58 -6.73 12.07
CA VAL A 61 5.24 -7.11 10.82
C VAL A 61 5.55 -5.87 10.01
N VAL A 62 6.83 -5.56 9.84
CA VAL A 62 7.31 -4.47 8.97
C VAL A 62 7.53 -5.04 7.59
N LYS A 63 6.70 -4.65 6.62
CA LYS A 63 6.88 -5.04 5.22
C LYS A 63 7.63 -3.95 4.48
N VAL A 64 8.84 -4.28 4.03
CA VAL A 64 9.65 -3.40 3.19
C VAL A 64 9.27 -3.57 1.72
N HIS A 65 9.20 -2.45 0.97
CA HIS A 65 8.68 -2.44 -0.39
C HIS A 65 9.64 -3.12 -1.40
N PRO A 66 9.17 -4.03 -2.28
CA PRO A 66 10.02 -4.73 -3.25
C PRO A 66 10.77 -3.83 -4.24
N ALA A 67 10.21 -2.67 -4.57
CA ALA A 67 10.83 -1.71 -5.51
C ALA A 67 12.21 -1.19 -5.04
N ASN A 68 12.52 -1.30 -3.75
CA ASN A 68 13.85 -0.97 -3.23
C ASN A 68 14.94 -1.88 -3.80
N VAL A 69 14.61 -3.13 -4.14
CA VAL A 69 15.54 -4.10 -4.75
C VAL A 69 15.72 -3.83 -6.23
N VAL A 70 14.63 -3.50 -6.93
CA VAL A 70 14.65 -3.29 -8.40
C VAL A 70 15.41 -2.01 -8.76
N LYS A 71 15.20 -0.93 -8.01
CA LYS A 71 15.88 0.36 -8.28
C LYS A 71 17.37 0.31 -7.95
N ASN A 72 17.77 -0.27 -6.81
CA ASN A 72 19.19 -0.40 -6.45
C ASN A 72 19.98 -1.21 -7.48
N LYS A 73 19.38 -2.29 -8.01
CA LYS A 73 19.97 -3.06 -9.12
C LYS A 73 20.03 -2.27 -10.43
N ARG A 74 19.02 -1.43 -10.72
CA ARG A 74 18.99 -0.56 -11.91
C ARG A 74 20.01 0.57 -11.85
N ASP A 75 20.24 1.13 -10.66
CA ASP A 75 21.12 2.29 -10.45
C ASP A 75 22.57 1.88 -10.08
N GLY A 76 22.86 0.58 -9.94
CA GLY A 76 24.20 0.06 -9.63
C GLY A 76 24.70 0.37 -8.22
N LEU A 77 23.82 0.82 -7.32
CA LEU A 77 24.12 1.18 -5.94
C LEU A 77 23.92 -0.07 -5.06
N GLY A 78 25.03 -0.70 -4.67
CA GLY A 78 25.04 -1.88 -3.79
C GLY A 78 24.84 -1.58 -2.31
N SER A 79 24.22 -0.45 -1.94
CA SER A 79 24.02 -0.09 -0.53
C SER A 79 22.82 -0.81 0.09
N GLU A 80 22.94 -1.10 1.38
CA GLU A 80 21.85 -1.60 2.23
C GLU A 80 20.59 -0.73 2.06
N HIS A 81 19.41 -1.36 2.13
CA HIS A 81 18.14 -0.66 2.00
C HIS A 81 17.99 0.34 3.14
N GLY A 82 17.75 1.62 2.84
CA GLY A 82 17.65 2.67 3.86
C GLY A 82 16.62 2.35 4.94
N GLU A 83 15.54 1.65 4.59
CA GLU A 83 14.52 1.18 5.53
C GLU A 83 15.06 0.10 6.48
N ILE A 84 15.83 -0.86 5.97
CA ILE A 84 16.42 -1.94 6.79
C ILE A 84 17.48 -1.36 7.74
N GLU A 85 18.32 -0.45 7.23
CA GLU A 85 19.30 0.28 8.05
C GLU A 85 18.59 1.08 9.16
N ALA A 86 17.53 1.81 8.81
CA ALA A 86 16.74 2.58 9.77
C ALA A 86 16.08 1.70 10.84
N ILE A 87 15.57 0.51 10.46
CA ILE A 87 15.02 -0.47 11.41
C ILE A 87 16.11 -0.93 12.39
N HIS A 88 17.27 -1.36 11.89
CA HIS A 88 18.37 -1.84 12.74
C HIS A 88 18.93 -0.73 13.64
N LYS A 89 19.09 0.48 13.11
CA LYS A 89 19.54 1.65 13.90
C LYS A 89 18.54 2.03 14.99
N THR A 90 17.24 1.83 14.74
CA THR A 90 16.17 2.17 15.68
C THR A 90 15.99 1.13 16.78
N LEU A 91 16.01 -0.16 16.42
CA LEU A 91 15.72 -1.25 17.35
C LEU A 91 16.99 -1.86 17.97
N GLY A 92 18.14 -1.78 17.30
CA GLY A 92 19.29 -2.61 17.62
C GLY A 92 18.96 -4.08 17.37
N ASP A 93 18.93 -4.87 18.44
CA ASP A 93 18.42 -6.24 18.41
C ASP A 93 16.90 -6.20 18.24
N ILE A 94 16.40 -6.83 17.16
CA ILE A 94 14.98 -6.82 16.84
C ILE A 94 14.23 -7.71 17.85
N PRO A 95 13.24 -7.17 18.59
CA PRO A 95 12.45 -7.96 19.52
C PRO A 95 11.69 -9.11 18.83
N ASP A 96 11.51 -10.23 19.53
CA ASP A 96 10.89 -11.44 18.96
C ASP A 96 9.47 -11.21 18.41
N HIS A 97 8.71 -10.27 18.98
CA HIS A 97 7.35 -9.93 18.53
C HIS A 97 7.32 -9.00 17.30
N ILE A 98 8.49 -8.52 16.83
CA ILE A 98 8.64 -7.70 15.62
C ILE A 98 9.30 -8.54 14.53
N LYS A 99 8.65 -8.65 13.37
CA LYS A 99 9.13 -9.39 12.21
C LYS A 99 9.37 -8.46 11.04
N ILE A 100 10.50 -8.63 10.35
CA ILE A 100 10.78 -7.89 9.12
C ILE A 100 10.49 -8.80 7.95
N LEU A 101 9.56 -8.38 7.09
CA LEU A 101 9.30 -9.01 5.81
C LEU A 101 10.15 -8.30 4.75
N ALA A 102 11.29 -8.92 4.44
CA ALA A 102 12.27 -8.45 3.47
C ALA A 102 11.66 -8.27 2.05
N PRO A 103 12.19 -7.35 1.24
CA PRO A 103 11.64 -7.05 -0.08
C PRO A 103 11.77 -8.22 -1.08
N GLU A 104 12.70 -9.15 -0.89
CA GLU A 104 12.89 -10.38 -1.69
C GLU A 104 11.94 -11.52 -1.30
N SER A 105 11.10 -11.32 -0.29
CA SER A 105 10.20 -12.36 0.18
C SER A 105 9.23 -12.81 -0.91
N ASP A 106 9.05 -14.13 -1.02
CA ASP A 106 8.07 -14.79 -1.89
C ASP A 106 6.62 -14.68 -1.37
N ILE A 107 6.42 -14.06 -0.20
CA ILE A 107 5.11 -13.91 0.42
C ILE A 107 4.35 -12.76 -0.26
N SER A 108 3.33 -13.12 -1.04
CA SER A 108 2.40 -12.16 -1.64
C SER A 108 1.66 -11.33 -0.60
N THR A 109 1.52 -10.03 -0.85
CA THR A 109 0.72 -9.12 -0.01
C THR A 109 -0.72 -9.62 0.19
N LEU A 110 -1.31 -10.23 -0.84
CA LEU A 110 -2.68 -10.78 -0.75
C LEU A 110 -2.82 -11.85 0.35
N SER A 111 -1.76 -12.61 0.59
CA SER A 111 -1.74 -13.66 1.63
C SER A 111 -1.56 -13.12 3.05
N LEU A 112 -1.24 -11.83 3.20
CA LEU A 112 -1.08 -11.17 4.49
C LEU A 112 -2.42 -10.68 5.06
N PHE A 113 -3.39 -10.31 4.22
CA PHE A 113 -4.66 -9.75 4.68
C PHE A 113 -5.41 -10.62 5.71
N PRO A 114 -5.53 -11.95 5.54
CA PRO A 114 -6.22 -12.78 6.53
C PRO A 114 -5.52 -12.87 7.89
N LEU A 115 -4.28 -12.37 7.98
CA LEU A 115 -3.48 -12.37 9.20
C LEU A 115 -3.43 -10.98 9.86
N MET A 116 -4.05 -9.97 9.26
CA MET A 116 -3.88 -8.57 9.64
C MET A 116 -5.10 -8.08 10.40
N ASP A 117 -4.90 -7.61 11.62
CA ASP A 117 -5.91 -6.90 12.40
C ASP A 117 -5.84 -5.39 12.14
N TYR A 118 -4.61 -4.87 11.98
CA TYR A 118 -4.34 -3.46 11.74
C TYR A 118 -3.37 -3.24 10.59
N CYS A 119 -3.68 -2.27 9.74
CA CYS A 119 -2.84 -1.80 8.65
C CYS A 119 -2.33 -0.39 8.94
N LEU A 120 -1.02 -0.23 9.12
CA LEU A 120 -0.38 1.08 9.25
C LEU A 120 0.27 1.48 7.93
N THR A 121 -0.08 2.66 7.46
CA THR A 121 0.49 3.27 6.24
C THR A 121 0.42 4.79 6.38
N VAL A 122 1.17 5.53 5.57
CA VAL A 122 0.93 6.98 5.46
C VAL A 122 -0.27 7.22 4.55
N ARG A 123 -0.13 6.83 3.27
CA ARG A 123 -1.07 7.13 2.18
C ARG A 123 -1.12 6.04 1.10
N GLY A 124 -0.57 4.87 1.41
CA GLY A 124 -0.41 3.80 0.42
C GLY A 124 -1.75 3.21 0.01
N THR A 125 -1.90 2.83 -1.26
CA THR A 125 -3.12 2.21 -1.80
C THR A 125 -3.49 0.91 -1.11
N ILE A 126 -2.53 0.27 -0.44
CA ILE A 126 -2.75 -0.89 0.42
C ILE A 126 -3.83 -0.65 1.49
N GLY A 127 -3.99 0.60 1.95
CA GLY A 127 -5.05 0.94 2.90
C GLY A 127 -6.45 0.77 2.29
N ILE A 128 -6.63 1.04 1.00
CA ILE A 128 -7.91 0.80 0.31
C ILE A 128 -8.22 -0.71 0.25
N GLU A 129 -7.20 -1.51 -0.08
CA GLU A 129 -7.33 -2.96 -0.13
C GLU A 129 -7.57 -3.58 1.26
N ALA A 130 -6.91 -3.08 2.30
CA ALA A 130 -7.09 -3.54 3.67
C ALA A 130 -8.48 -3.17 4.21
N ALA A 131 -8.89 -1.90 4.08
CA ALA A 131 -10.16 -1.42 4.57
C ALA A 131 -11.35 -2.11 3.88
N SER A 132 -11.27 -2.38 2.57
CA SER A 132 -12.32 -3.11 1.83
C SER A 132 -12.50 -4.57 2.30
N ARG A 133 -11.55 -5.08 3.08
CA ARG A 133 -11.59 -6.41 3.73
C ARG A 133 -11.94 -6.34 5.22
N GLY A 134 -12.33 -5.16 5.72
CA GLY A 134 -12.71 -4.95 7.13
C GLY A 134 -11.52 -4.81 8.09
N ILE A 135 -10.30 -4.62 7.57
CA ILE A 135 -9.10 -4.45 8.38
C ILE A 135 -8.98 -2.98 8.79
N ARG A 136 -8.81 -2.70 10.08
CA ARG A 136 -8.70 -1.33 10.61
C ARG A 136 -7.42 -0.68 10.07
N VAL A 137 -7.58 0.40 9.29
CA VAL A 137 -6.48 1.13 8.67
C VAL A 137 -6.23 2.43 9.41
N LEU A 138 -4.98 2.69 9.78
CA LEU A 138 -4.53 3.97 10.30
C LEU A 138 -3.62 4.64 9.27
N THR A 139 -3.94 5.88 8.94
CA THR A 139 -3.17 6.72 8.01
C THR A 139 -2.35 7.74 8.82
N ALA A 140 -1.18 8.12 8.30
CA ALA A 140 -0.34 9.16 8.91
C ALA A 140 -0.16 10.38 8.00
N GLY A 141 -1.01 10.49 6.98
CA GLY A 141 -1.06 11.63 6.09
C GLY A 141 -2.34 11.61 5.23
N THR A 142 -2.73 12.78 4.75
CA THR A 142 -3.95 12.97 3.94
C THR A 142 -3.64 12.74 2.47
N GLY A 143 -4.42 11.93 1.76
CA GLY A 143 -4.23 11.55 0.37
C GLY A 143 -5.54 11.31 -0.37
N ARG A 144 -5.69 10.12 -0.96
CA ARG A 144 -6.81 9.83 -1.88
C ARG A 144 -8.09 9.38 -1.17
N TYR A 145 -7.96 8.86 0.04
CA TYR A 145 -9.01 8.04 0.66
C TYR A 145 -9.21 8.26 2.18
N ASP A 146 -8.41 9.12 2.80
CA ASP A 146 -8.65 9.62 4.15
C ASP A 146 -9.89 10.49 4.20
N GLY A 147 -10.50 10.64 5.37
CA GLY A 147 -11.69 11.46 5.57
C GLY A 147 -12.96 10.89 4.94
N LEU A 148 -12.89 9.70 4.32
CA LEU A 148 -14.02 9.05 3.67
C LEU A 148 -14.79 8.08 4.60
N GLY A 149 -14.43 8.05 5.88
CA GLY A 149 -15.16 7.30 6.91
C GLY A 149 -14.85 5.81 6.96
N PHE A 150 -13.73 5.36 6.40
CA PHE A 150 -13.27 3.96 6.50
C PHE A 150 -11.81 3.81 6.93
N THR A 151 -11.17 4.92 7.30
CA THR A 151 -9.84 4.99 7.88
C THR A 151 -9.92 5.64 9.26
N THR A 152 -8.91 5.39 10.08
CA THR A 152 -8.64 6.19 11.27
C THR A 152 -7.58 7.21 10.89
N ASP A 153 -8.03 8.45 10.76
CA ASP A 153 -7.21 9.60 10.38
C ASP A 153 -6.86 10.43 11.61
N PHE A 154 -5.78 11.21 11.53
CA PHE A 154 -5.24 11.96 12.66
C PHE A 154 -4.81 13.36 12.22
N ASP A 155 -4.94 14.31 13.14
CA ASP A 155 -4.53 15.70 12.93
C ASP A 155 -3.14 16.00 13.53
N SER A 156 -2.57 15.08 14.33
CA SER A 156 -1.26 15.26 14.94
C SER A 156 -0.47 13.96 15.09
N LYS A 157 0.85 14.08 15.07
CA LYS A 157 1.78 12.97 15.34
C LYS A 157 1.58 12.39 16.74
N GLU A 158 1.27 13.23 17.72
CA GLU A 158 1.12 12.83 19.12
C GLU A 158 -0.08 11.89 19.28
N THR A 159 -1.24 12.28 18.74
CA THR A 159 -2.47 11.47 18.81
C THR A 159 -2.35 10.17 18.02
N PHE A 160 -1.65 10.20 16.88
CA PHE A 160 -1.31 9.00 16.11
C PHE A 160 -0.46 8.02 16.92
N LEU A 161 0.64 8.47 17.52
CA LEU A 161 1.55 7.61 18.30
C LEU A 161 0.91 7.11 19.60
N GLU A 162 0.12 7.94 20.27
CA GLU A 162 -0.67 7.54 21.45
C GLU A 162 -1.64 6.41 21.08
N THR A 163 -2.37 6.56 19.97
CA THR A 163 -3.29 5.53 19.48
C THR A 163 -2.55 4.24 19.10
N ILE A 164 -1.36 4.36 18.49
CA ILE A 164 -0.52 3.18 18.18
C ILE A 164 -0.13 2.42 19.45
N SER A 165 0.13 3.12 20.55
CA SER A 165 0.47 2.47 21.83
C SER A 165 -0.71 1.74 22.49
N HIS A 166 -1.94 1.97 22.00
CA HIS A 166 -3.19 1.40 22.49
C HIS A 166 -4.00 0.70 21.39
N LEU A 167 -3.36 0.19 20.32
CA LEU A 167 -4.06 -0.39 19.17
C LEU A 167 -5.04 -1.50 19.55
N GLN A 168 -4.70 -2.33 20.54
CA GLN A 168 -5.54 -3.44 20.98
C GLN A 168 -6.95 -3.00 21.41
N ASP A 169 -7.08 -1.74 21.86
CA ASP A 169 -8.30 -1.15 22.37
C ASP A 169 -9.18 -0.56 21.24
N LEU A 170 -8.64 -0.41 20.03
CA LEU A 170 -9.42 0.05 18.89
C LEU A 170 -10.43 -1.03 18.45
N PRO A 171 -11.68 -0.62 18.15
CA PRO A 171 -12.68 -1.52 17.63
C PRO A 171 -12.34 -1.98 16.21
N GLU A 172 -12.85 -3.16 15.87
CA GLU A 172 -12.89 -3.63 14.49
C GLU A 172 -13.68 -2.64 13.60
N MET A 173 -13.53 -2.77 12.29
CA MET A 173 -14.38 -2.00 11.37
C MET A 173 -15.83 -2.46 11.46
N THR A 174 -16.73 -1.49 11.47
CA THR A 174 -18.16 -1.73 11.30
C THR A 174 -18.45 -2.18 9.86
N ALA A 175 -19.62 -2.79 9.66
CA ALA A 175 -20.10 -3.17 8.34
C ALA A 175 -20.20 -1.94 7.40
N SER A 176 -20.64 -0.79 7.93
CA SER A 176 -20.75 0.46 7.16
C SER A 176 -19.40 1.03 6.74
N GLU A 177 -18.41 1.05 7.64
CA GLU A 177 -17.03 1.45 7.29
C GLU A 177 -16.46 0.53 6.19
N THR A 178 -16.69 -0.79 6.33
CA THR A 178 -16.22 -1.77 5.33
C THR A 178 -16.92 -1.57 3.98
N GLU A 179 -18.22 -1.32 3.98
CA GLU A 179 -18.99 -1.04 2.75
C GLU A 179 -18.49 0.23 2.05
N LEU A 180 -18.21 1.31 2.79
CA LEU A 180 -17.64 2.54 2.23
C LEU A 180 -16.30 2.27 1.55
N ALA A 181 -15.42 1.50 2.21
CA ALA A 181 -14.14 1.10 1.63
C ALA A 181 -14.32 0.25 0.36
N GLN A 182 -15.29 -0.67 0.34
CA GLN A 182 -15.59 -1.50 -0.83
C GLN A 182 -16.11 -0.68 -2.02
N ARG A 183 -17.02 0.28 -1.77
CA ARG A 183 -17.52 1.20 -2.80
C ARG A 183 -16.39 2.05 -3.38
N TYR A 184 -15.53 2.59 -2.52
CA TYR A 184 -14.37 3.36 -2.96
C TYR A 184 -13.39 2.49 -3.77
N ALA A 185 -13.07 1.28 -3.28
CA ALA A 185 -12.22 0.32 -3.97
C ALA A 185 -12.79 -0.08 -5.34
N TYR A 186 -14.10 -0.28 -5.45
CA TYR A 186 -14.77 -0.54 -6.72
C TYR A 186 -14.60 0.64 -7.69
N GLY A 187 -14.82 1.86 -7.22
CA GLY A 187 -14.60 3.07 -8.01
C GLY A 187 -13.17 3.15 -8.56
N VAL A 188 -12.18 3.03 -7.69
CA VAL A 188 -10.77 3.19 -8.05
C VAL A 188 -10.23 2.03 -8.89
N PHE A 189 -10.47 0.79 -8.48
CA PHE A 189 -9.83 -0.38 -9.12
C PHE A 189 -10.63 -0.98 -10.28
N LYS A 190 -11.91 -0.64 -10.43
CA LYS A 190 -12.75 -1.13 -11.54
C LYS A 190 -13.21 0.01 -12.42
N VAL A 191 -13.98 0.94 -11.87
CA VAL A 191 -14.70 1.97 -12.64
C VAL A 191 -13.75 2.93 -13.35
N ARG A 192 -12.68 3.37 -12.68
CA ARG A 192 -11.71 4.34 -13.25
C ARG A 192 -10.62 3.72 -14.13
N SER A 193 -10.60 2.38 -14.28
CA SER A 193 -9.61 1.72 -15.12
C SER A 193 -10.06 1.67 -16.59
N ILE A 194 -9.27 2.29 -17.47
CA ILE A 194 -9.48 2.23 -18.92
C ILE A 194 -8.71 1.02 -19.47
N PRO A 195 -9.40 -0.01 -20.03
CA PRO A 195 -8.72 -1.09 -20.72
C PRO A 195 -8.15 -0.55 -22.03
N ILE A 196 -6.83 -0.55 -22.13
CA ILE A 196 -6.13 -0.17 -23.33
C ILE A 196 -6.10 -1.38 -24.28
N SER A 197 -6.45 -1.16 -25.55
CA SER A 197 -6.54 -2.21 -26.57
C SER A 197 -5.77 -1.91 -27.84
N SER A 198 -5.42 -0.64 -28.08
CA SER A 198 -4.67 -0.20 -29.25
C SER A 198 -3.16 -0.11 -29.01
N VAL A 199 -2.77 0.09 -27.76
CA VAL A 199 -1.37 0.20 -27.31
C VAL A 199 -1.17 -0.70 -26.10
N GLY A 200 -0.25 -1.63 -26.20
CA GLY A 200 0.11 -2.48 -25.07
C GLY A 200 1.43 -2.06 -24.45
N PHE A 201 1.56 -2.31 -23.16
CA PHE A 201 2.84 -2.26 -22.48
C PHE A 201 2.92 -3.33 -21.39
N GLU A 202 4.09 -3.90 -21.21
CA GLU A 202 4.37 -4.87 -20.16
C GLU A 202 5.74 -4.57 -19.56
N PHE A 203 5.86 -4.72 -18.23
CA PHE A 203 7.16 -4.79 -17.60
C PHE A 203 7.62 -6.24 -17.61
N ARG A 204 8.75 -6.50 -18.28
CA ARG A 204 9.37 -7.82 -18.27
C ARG A 204 9.59 -8.28 -16.84
N ARG A 205 9.36 -9.57 -16.59
CA ARG A 205 9.68 -10.22 -15.31
C ARG A 205 11.18 -10.52 -15.17
N ASP A 206 12.01 -9.55 -15.56
CA ASP A 206 13.46 -9.57 -15.36
C ASP A 206 13.83 -8.77 -14.10
N SER A 207 15.11 -8.80 -13.71
CA SER A 207 15.59 -8.13 -12.51
C SER A 207 15.53 -6.60 -12.57
N THR A 208 15.26 -6.03 -13.74
CA THR A 208 15.26 -4.58 -14.01
C THR A 208 13.89 -4.03 -14.35
N ALA A 209 12.86 -4.90 -14.47
CA ALA A 209 11.53 -4.54 -14.92
C ALA A 209 11.57 -3.65 -16.18
N GLN A 210 12.16 -4.15 -17.27
CA GLN A 210 12.22 -3.39 -18.53
C GLN A 210 10.82 -3.18 -19.10
N LEU A 211 10.49 -1.95 -19.50
CA LEU A 211 9.24 -1.61 -20.16
C LEU A 211 9.31 -2.00 -21.63
N GLU A 212 8.43 -2.90 -22.05
CA GLU A 212 8.12 -3.17 -23.46
C GLU A 212 6.83 -2.48 -23.84
N THR A 213 6.78 -1.94 -25.05
CA THR A 213 5.58 -1.33 -25.62
C THR A 213 5.35 -1.86 -27.02
N TRP A 214 4.10 -1.96 -27.41
CA TRP A 214 3.71 -2.36 -28.76
C TRP A 214 2.40 -1.68 -29.16
N ILE A 215 2.10 -1.71 -30.45
CA ILE A 215 0.88 -1.15 -31.04
C ILE A 215 0.14 -2.31 -31.70
N ASP A 216 -1.13 -2.50 -31.33
CA ASP A 216 -1.99 -3.60 -31.79
C ASP A 216 -2.94 -3.16 -32.93
N VAL A 217 -2.56 -2.13 -33.67
CA VAL A 217 -3.30 -1.60 -34.83
C VAL A 217 -2.37 -1.39 -36.03
N GLU A 218 -2.92 -1.53 -37.25
CA GLU A 218 -2.12 -1.56 -38.48
C GLU A 218 -1.73 -0.16 -38.98
N ASN A 219 -2.53 0.86 -38.65
CA ASN A 219 -2.34 2.22 -39.15
C ASN A 219 -2.97 3.27 -38.22
N GLN A 220 -2.68 4.54 -38.51
CA GLN A 220 -3.15 5.69 -37.73
C GLN A 220 -4.67 5.82 -37.72
N GLU A 221 -5.36 5.48 -38.81
CA GLU A 221 -6.81 5.58 -38.88
C GLU A 221 -7.47 4.60 -37.90
N GLN A 222 -7.01 3.34 -37.87
CA GLN A 222 -7.45 2.34 -36.90
C GLN A 222 -7.13 2.75 -35.45
N LEU A 223 -5.96 3.36 -35.20
CA LEU A 223 -5.61 3.87 -33.88
C LEU A 223 -6.62 4.92 -33.41
N MET A 224 -6.93 5.91 -34.24
CA MET A 224 -7.86 7.00 -33.90
C MET A 224 -9.30 6.52 -33.73
N GLN A 225 -9.68 5.40 -34.36
CA GLN A 225 -11.00 4.78 -34.24
C GLN A 225 -11.10 3.74 -33.11
N SER A 226 -9.99 3.44 -32.44
CA SER A 226 -9.97 2.45 -31.35
C SER A 226 -10.78 2.94 -30.15
N LYS A 227 -11.44 1.99 -29.45
CA LYS A 227 -12.37 2.31 -28.36
C LYS A 227 -11.68 3.04 -27.20
N ASP A 228 -10.46 2.64 -26.87
CA ASP A 228 -9.64 3.22 -25.82
C ASP A 228 -9.19 4.64 -26.17
N VAL A 229 -8.71 4.89 -27.40
CA VAL A 229 -8.30 6.24 -27.82
C VAL A 229 -9.51 7.18 -27.89
N ALA A 230 -10.63 6.72 -28.45
CA ALA A 230 -11.86 7.51 -28.51
C ALA A 230 -12.36 7.86 -27.10
N LEU A 231 -12.42 6.88 -26.18
CA LEU A 231 -12.84 7.10 -24.79
C LEU A 231 -11.95 8.11 -24.06
N ILE A 232 -10.63 8.00 -24.22
CA ILE A 232 -9.69 8.96 -23.61
C ILE A 232 -9.88 10.36 -24.21
N GLY A 233 -10.07 10.45 -25.53
CA GLY A 233 -10.34 11.72 -26.21
C GLY A 233 -11.63 12.38 -25.75
N ASP A 234 -12.70 11.61 -25.64
CA ASP A 234 -14.00 12.08 -25.11
C ASP A 234 -13.86 12.55 -23.66
N TRP A 235 -13.16 11.79 -22.81
CA TRP A 235 -12.92 12.20 -21.42
C TRP A 235 -12.13 13.51 -21.32
N ILE A 236 -10.99 13.64 -22.05
CA ILE A 236 -10.17 14.86 -22.05
C ILE A 236 -10.99 16.08 -22.47
N THR A 237 -11.92 15.92 -23.41
CA THR A 237 -12.75 17.03 -23.91
C THR A 237 -14.01 17.29 -23.08
N SER A 238 -14.43 16.33 -22.24
CA SER A 238 -15.62 16.43 -21.39
C SER A 238 -15.51 17.42 -20.23
N ALA A 239 -14.28 17.77 -19.83
CA ALA A 239 -13.96 18.51 -18.59
C ALA A 239 -14.37 17.78 -17.28
N GLU A 240 -14.78 16.51 -17.35
CA GLU A 240 -14.99 15.66 -16.19
C GLU A 240 -13.66 15.35 -15.50
N GLU A 241 -13.65 15.36 -14.17
CA GLU A 241 -12.45 15.06 -13.38
C GLU A 241 -12.01 13.59 -13.54
N ASP A 242 -12.97 12.67 -13.61
CA ASP A 242 -12.73 11.23 -13.69
C ASP A 242 -13.27 10.60 -14.97
N CYS A 243 -12.49 9.73 -15.60
CA CYS A 243 -12.99 8.81 -16.62
C CYS A 243 -13.61 7.57 -15.96
N CYS A 244 -14.91 7.63 -15.67
CA CYS A 244 -15.62 6.53 -15.03
C CYS A 244 -16.36 5.65 -16.04
N ARG A 245 -16.08 4.35 -16.03
CA ARG A 245 -16.83 3.34 -16.78
C ARG A 245 -17.80 2.64 -15.84
N TRP A 246 -19.05 3.08 -15.82
CA TRP A 246 -20.06 2.47 -14.94
C TRP A 246 -20.68 1.20 -15.52
N ASP A 247 -20.62 1.02 -16.84
CA ASP A 247 -21.19 -0.12 -17.57
C ASP A 247 -20.26 -1.33 -17.67
N ILE A 248 -19.39 -1.58 -16.67
CA ILE A 248 -18.36 -2.64 -16.73
C ILE A 248 -18.95 -4.05 -16.66
N ASP A 249 -20.13 -4.20 -16.05
CA ASP A 249 -20.77 -5.50 -15.79
C ASP A 249 -21.97 -5.80 -16.73
N ASN A 250 -22.18 -4.99 -17.77
CA ASN A 250 -23.22 -5.19 -18.80
C ASN A 250 -22.68 -5.95 -20.03
#